data_AF-A0A944JQC2-F1
#
_entry.id   AF-A0A944JQC2-F1
#
_cell.length_a   1.000
_cell.length_b   1.000
_cell.length_c   1.000
_cell.angle_alpha   90.00
_cell.angle_beta   90.00
_cell.angle_gamma   90.00
#
_symmetry.space_group_name_H-M   'P 1'
#
loop_
_entity.id
_entity.type
_entity.pdbx_description
1 polymer ?
#
loop_
_entity_poly.entity_id
_entity_poly.type
_entity_poly.pdbx_seq_one_letter_code
_entity_poly.pdbx_strand_id
1 'polypeptide(L)' 'MTYDAIVLAGGAARRLGGADKPGLLVGGRPLLDRVLDACADARTTVVVGGRRPTAR' A
#
# COMPACT_ATOMS: atom_id res chain seq x y z
N MET A 1 -5.14 -16.16 12.87
CA MET A 1 -5.69 -16.80 11.65
C MET A 1 -4.58 -16.73 10.61
N THR A 2 -4.10 -17.85 10.07
CA THR A 2 -2.87 -17.84 9.25
C THR A 2 -3.20 -17.48 7.81
N TYR A 3 -3.17 -16.21 7.48
CA TYR A 3 -3.40 -15.72 6.12
C TYR A 3 -2.13 -15.07 5.55
N ASP A 4 -2.12 -14.93 4.23
CA ASP A 4 -1.15 -14.15 3.46
C ASP A 4 -1.90 -13.00 2.76
N ALA A 5 -1.22 -11.87 2.54
CA ALA A 5 -1.81 -10.65 1.99
C ALA A 5 -1.16 -10.27 0.66
N ILE A 6 -1.99 -9.88 -0.32
CA ILE A 6 -1.54 -9.27 -1.57
C ILE A 6 -2.16 -7.89 -1.68
N VAL A 7 -1.32 -6.85 -1.76
CA VAL A 7 -1.73 -5.45 -1.89
C VAL A 7 -1.48 -4.97 -3.31
N LEU A 8 -2.54 -4.79 -4.08
CA LEU A 8 -2.48 -4.28 -5.45
C LEU A 8 -2.37 -2.74 -5.45
N ALA A 9 -1.15 -2.23 -5.57
CA ALA A 9 -0.81 -0.80 -5.48
C ALA A 9 -0.37 -0.18 -6.82
N GLY A 10 -0.50 -0.88 -7.95
CA GLY A 10 -0.05 -0.43 -9.28
C GLY A 10 -1.08 0.33 -10.13
N GLY A 11 -2.23 0.72 -9.58
CA GLY A 11 -3.29 1.38 -10.36
C GLY A 11 -2.93 2.80 -10.80
N ALA A 12 -3.35 3.20 -12.01
CA ALA A 12 -3.03 4.51 -12.61
C ALA A 12 -3.67 5.74 -11.93
N ALA A 13 -4.42 5.57 -10.83
CA ALA A 13 -5.02 6.66 -10.04
C ALA A 13 -5.76 7.76 -10.86
N ARG A 14 -6.42 7.39 -11.97
CA ARG A 14 -7.04 8.35 -12.92
C ARG A 14 -8.02 9.34 -12.28
N ARG A 15 -8.78 8.89 -11.27
CA ARG A 15 -9.74 9.72 -10.54
C ARG A 15 -9.07 10.74 -9.61
N LEU A 16 -7.78 10.56 -9.33
CA LEU A 16 -6.92 11.48 -8.59
C LEU A 16 -5.97 12.23 -9.54
N GLY A 17 -6.34 12.39 -10.81
CA GLY A 17 -5.52 13.10 -11.81
C GLY A 17 -4.23 12.37 -12.19
N GLY A 18 -4.12 11.06 -11.94
CA GLY A 18 -2.91 10.28 -12.21
C GLY A 18 -1.84 10.38 -11.12
N ALA A 19 -2.16 10.94 -9.96
CA ALA A 19 -1.24 11.05 -8.83
C ALA A 19 -0.76 9.69 -8.30
N ASP A 20 0.41 9.66 -7.64
CA ASP A 20 0.88 8.49 -6.90
C ASP A 20 0.01 8.23 -5.65
N LYS A 21 -1.12 7.54 -5.84
CA LYS A 21 -2.05 7.22 -4.74
C LYS A 21 -1.37 6.43 -3.61
N PRO A 22 -0.62 5.34 -3.84
CA PRO A 22 0.07 4.64 -2.75
C PRO A 22 0.95 5.55 -1.88
N GLY A 23 1.64 6.52 -2.51
CA GLY A 23 2.46 7.51 -1.83
C GLY A 23 1.71 8.70 -1.22
N LEU A 24 0.41 8.86 -1.50
CA LEU A 24 -0.36 9.99 -1.00
C LEU A 24 -0.38 10.00 0.53
N LEU A 25 -0.08 11.15 1.11
CA LEU A 25 -0.12 11.33 2.55
C LEU A 25 -1.54 11.62 3.00
N VAL A 26 -1.99 10.85 3.98
CA VAL A 26 -3.16 11.16 4.81
C VAL A 26 -2.64 11.25 6.23
N GLY A 27 -3.02 12.25 7.03
CA GLY A 27 -2.54 12.41 8.41
C GLY A 27 -1.02 12.17 8.60
N GLY A 28 -0.19 12.68 7.69
CA GLY A 28 1.27 12.55 7.72
C GLY A 28 1.87 11.19 7.35
N ARG A 29 1.05 10.18 7.01
CA ARG A 29 1.53 8.82 6.64
C ARG A 29 1.11 8.46 5.21
N PRO A 30 1.91 7.69 4.44
CA PRO A 30 1.49 7.16 3.14
C PRO A 30 0.25 6.27 3.24
N LEU A 31 -0.57 6.24 2.19
CA LEU A 31 -1.71 5.32 2.10
C LEU A 31 -1.25 3.85 2.08
N LEU A 32 -0.13 3.54 1.42
CA LEU A 32 0.41 2.18 1.39
C LEU A 32 0.77 1.69 2.79
N ASP A 33 1.49 2.50 3.59
CA ASP A 33 1.88 2.12 4.95
C ASP A 33 0.67 1.80 5.84
N ARG A 34 -0.46 2.50 5.66
CA ARG A 34 -1.71 2.17 6.39
C ARG A 34 -2.26 0.80 6.06
N VAL A 35 -2.24 0.42 4.78
CA VAL A 35 -2.71 -0.89 4.34
C VAL A 35 -1.78 -1.97 4.87
N LEU A 36 -0.48 -1.71 4.84
CA LEU A 36 0.53 -2.63 5.35
C LEU A 36 0.38 -2.85 6.86
N ASP A 37 0.12 -1.79 7.65
CA ASP A 37 -0.20 -1.93 9.08
C ASP A 37 -1.45 -2.78 9.33
N ALA A 38 -2.48 -2.63 8.50
CA ALA A 38 -3.70 -3.44 8.61
C ALA A 38 -3.44 -4.92 8.32
N CYS A 39 -2.34 -5.25 7.63
CA CYS A 39 -1.87 -6.61 7.39
C CYS A 39 -0.76 -7.05 8.36
N ALA A 40 -0.69 -6.46 9.55
CA ALA A 40 0.34 -6.73 10.57
C ALA A 40 0.50 -8.22 10.91
N ASP A 41 -0.61 -8.97 10.92
CA ASP A 41 -0.68 -10.39 11.29
C ASP A 41 -0.64 -11.35 10.08
N ALA A 42 -0.47 -10.82 8.86
CA ALA A 42 -0.24 -11.65 7.67
C ALA A 42 1.14 -12.32 7.77
N ARG A 43 1.21 -13.64 7.50
CA ARG A 43 2.49 -14.37 7.48
C ARG A 43 3.41 -13.84 6.38
N THR A 44 2.83 -13.55 5.22
CA THR A 44 3.52 -12.93 4.08
C THR A 44 2.68 -11.77 3.56
N THR A 45 3.33 -10.65 3.25
CA THR A 45 2.69 -9.54 2.53
C THR A 45 3.45 -9.27 1.23
N VAL A 46 2.74 -9.29 0.10
CA VAL A 46 3.29 -8.97 -1.22
C VAL A 46 2.62 -7.70 -1.73
N VAL A 47 3.43 -6.70 -2.10
CA VAL A 47 2.93 -5.47 -2.75
C VAL A 47 3.19 -5.55 -4.24
N VAL A 48 2.15 -5.39 -5.05
CA VAL A 48 2.23 -5.42 -6.51
C VAL A 48 2.14 -4.00 -7.05
N GLY A 49 3.14 -3.57 -7.82
CA GLY A 49 3.22 -2.25 -8.44
C GLY A 49 4.68 -1.76 -8.54
N GLY A 50 4.86 -0.51 -8.95
CA GLY A 50 6.19 0.11 -8.97
C GLY A 50 6.78 0.21 -7.57
N ARG A 51 8.08 -0.12 -7.42
CA ARG A 51 8.78 -0.14 -6.12
C ARG A 51 8.81 1.26 -5.50
N ARG A 52 8.51 1.33 -4.20
CA ARG A 52 8.46 2.58 -3.41
C ARG A 52 9.00 2.30 -2.00
N PRO A 53 9.59 3.29 -1.32
CA PRO A 53 9.92 3.16 0.10
C PRO A 53 8.65 2.96 0.94
N THR A 54 8.73 2.12 1.96
CA THR A 54 7.70 1.91 3.00
C THR A 54 8.36 2.00 4.38
N ALA A 55 7.61 2.45 5.38
CA ALA A 55 8.09 2.49 6.78
C ALA A 55 7.87 1.17 7.54
N ARG A 56 7.12 0.24 6.94
CA ARG A 56 6.89 -1.12 7.43
C ARG A 56 7.77 -2.12 6.67
#